data_AF-A0A2T4JE53-F1
#
_entry.id   AF-A0A2T4JE53-F1
#
_cell.length_a   1.000
_cell.length_b   1.000
_cell.length_c   1.000
_cell.angle_alpha   90.00
_cell.angle_beta   90.00
_cell.angle_gamma   90.00
#
_symmetry.space_group_name_H-M   'P 1'
#
loop_
_entity.id
_entity.type
_entity.pdbx_description
1 polymer ?
#
loop_
_entity_poly.entity_id
_entity_poly.type
_entity_poly.pdbx_seq_one_letter_code
_entity_poly.pdbx_strand_id
1 'polypeptide(L)'
;MLTPAQASAVAIYLVTNGPVSSSGYLDHGCETAWEMACDVLIALGYATEAPRGARLLPSPVPPNVLPRRDDACCVILSVAEQLCRIQLRHRRSGPDEKTGPGSADPETSVLLNLLGLTSRGVWTDAATRVLWRTAPDEVPPPGEEEFAAQVDRAITEMPDDIRDRIQSIYAEHQEPMVRNQLLDWIFYGGWRWGDGWVTDEAGGRPLEVFHDPLAQRVRAALMARVMEA
;
A
#
# COMPACT_ATOMS: atom_id res chain seq x y z
N MET A 1 11.24 5.77 5.00
CA MET A 1 10.48 5.45 6.22
C MET A 1 9.68 6.65 6.71
N LEU A 2 8.66 6.44 7.55
CA LEU A 2 7.96 7.51 8.26
C LEU A 2 8.87 8.22 9.27
N THR A 3 8.65 9.50 9.52
CA THR A 3 9.16 10.19 10.72
C THR A 3 8.28 9.88 11.93
N PRO A 4 8.76 10.06 13.18
CA PRO A 4 7.94 9.86 14.38
C PRO A 4 6.66 10.71 14.39
N ALA A 5 6.74 11.97 13.93
CA ALA A 5 5.58 12.86 13.84
C ALA A 5 4.55 12.36 12.82
N GLN A 6 5.00 11.89 11.65
CA GLN A 6 4.11 11.28 10.66
C GLN A 6 3.51 9.97 11.18
N ALA A 7 4.29 9.13 11.86
CA ALA A 7 3.82 7.88 12.45
C ALA A 7 2.69 8.12 13.46
N SER A 8 2.87 9.08 14.38
CA SER A 8 1.81 9.45 15.33
C SER A 8 0.58 10.02 14.64
N ALA A 9 0.74 10.88 13.63
CA ALA A 9 -0.40 11.45 12.90
C ALA A 9 -1.19 10.38 12.11
N VAL A 10 -0.49 9.44 11.46
CA VAL A 10 -1.10 8.29 10.79
C VAL A 10 -1.87 7.43 11.79
N ALA A 11 -1.26 7.10 12.93
CA ALA A 11 -1.93 6.29 13.94
C ALA A 11 -3.18 6.98 14.50
N ILE A 12 -3.10 8.28 14.81
CA ILE A 12 -4.24 9.06 15.29
C ILE A 12 -5.37 9.04 14.25
N TYR A 13 -5.05 9.34 12.99
CA TYR A 13 -6.03 9.33 11.92
C TYR A 13 -6.71 7.96 11.77
N LEU A 14 -5.96 6.86 11.79
CA LEU A 14 -6.52 5.52 11.65
C LEU A 14 -7.33 5.09 12.88
N VAL A 15 -6.95 5.50 14.09
CA VAL A 15 -7.75 5.24 15.29
C VAL A 15 -9.05 6.05 15.28
N THR A 16 -9.00 7.32 14.90
CA THR A 16 -10.18 8.20 14.86
C THR A 16 -11.16 7.78 13.78
N ASN A 17 -10.67 7.24 12.67
CA ASN A 17 -11.45 6.99 11.46
C ASN A 17 -11.68 5.50 11.18
N GLY A 18 -11.07 4.61 11.97
CA GLY A 18 -11.23 3.17 11.89
C GLY A 18 -12.50 2.66 12.58
N PRO A 19 -12.85 1.38 12.36
CA PRO A 19 -14.04 0.73 12.92
C PRO A 19 -13.84 0.39 14.41
N VAL A 20 -13.70 1.42 15.25
CA VAL A 20 -13.47 1.27 16.69
C VAL A 20 -14.78 0.82 17.36
N SER A 21 -14.73 -0.35 17.99
CA SER A 21 -15.76 -0.79 18.91
C SER A 21 -15.53 -0.24 20.32
N SER A 22 -16.59 -0.25 21.14
CA SER A 22 -16.55 0.25 22.52
C SER A 22 -15.58 -0.48 23.46
N SER A 23 -15.01 -1.61 23.05
CA SER A 23 -14.04 -2.41 23.83
C SER A 23 -12.57 -2.11 23.52
N GLY A 24 -12.27 -1.10 22.68
CA GLY A 24 -10.90 -0.81 22.22
C GLY A 24 -10.40 -1.79 21.16
N TYR A 25 -11.33 -2.52 20.55
CA TYR A 25 -11.11 -3.46 19.46
C TYR A 25 -11.52 -2.83 18.13
N LEU A 26 -10.63 -2.87 17.15
CA LEU A 26 -10.90 -2.51 15.76
C LEU A 26 -11.30 -3.78 15.01
N ASP A 27 -12.55 -3.88 14.55
CA ASP A 27 -12.99 -5.01 13.72
C ASP A 27 -12.89 -4.63 12.24
N HIS A 28 -12.01 -5.25 11.47
CA HIS A 28 -11.84 -4.88 10.07
C HIS A 28 -12.95 -5.42 9.16
N GLY A 29 -13.81 -6.33 9.62
CA GLY A 29 -14.92 -6.86 8.82
C GLY A 29 -14.51 -7.58 7.52
N CYS A 30 -13.22 -7.92 7.40
CA CYS A 30 -12.57 -8.36 6.15
C CYS A 30 -12.66 -7.35 4.98
N GLU A 31 -12.81 -6.06 5.29
CA GLU A 31 -12.71 -4.99 4.30
C GLU A 31 -11.25 -4.57 4.13
N THR A 32 -10.77 -4.53 2.89
CA THR A 32 -9.36 -4.34 2.55
C THR A 32 -8.72 -3.12 3.23
N ALA A 33 -9.39 -1.96 3.22
CA ALA A 33 -8.79 -0.75 3.82
C ALA A 33 -8.67 -0.86 5.34
N TRP A 34 -9.63 -1.53 6.00
CA TRP A 34 -9.59 -1.72 7.45
C TRP A 34 -8.58 -2.77 7.89
N GLU A 35 -8.40 -3.82 7.10
CA GLU A 35 -7.38 -4.84 7.36
C GLU A 35 -5.99 -4.19 7.28
N MET A 36 -5.71 -3.46 6.19
CA MET A 36 -4.47 -2.70 6.06
C MET A 36 -4.30 -1.63 7.16
N ALA A 37 -5.39 -0.98 7.61
CA ALA A 37 -5.33 -0.02 8.71
C ALA A 37 -4.93 -0.69 10.04
N CYS A 38 -5.46 -1.88 10.32
CA CYS A 38 -5.09 -2.68 11.48
C CYS A 38 -3.60 -3.05 11.43
N ASP A 39 -3.12 -3.50 10.27
CA ASP A 39 -1.72 -3.85 10.07
C ASP A 39 -0.78 -2.66 10.27
N VAL A 40 -1.16 -1.47 9.76
CA VAL A 40 -0.41 -0.23 10.01
C VAL A 40 -0.35 0.06 11.51
N LEU A 41 -1.47 -0.02 12.24
CA LEU A 41 -1.51 0.27 13.66
C LEU A 41 -0.67 -0.72 14.48
N ILE A 42 -0.68 -2.00 14.10
CA ILE A 42 0.19 -3.02 14.69
C ILE A 42 1.66 -2.70 14.40
N ALA A 43 1.98 -2.40 13.14
CA ALA A 43 3.35 -2.10 12.73
C ALA A 43 3.90 -0.80 13.34
N LEU A 44 3.04 0.18 13.64
CA LEU A 44 3.38 1.39 14.38
C LEU A 44 3.51 1.17 15.90
N GLY A 45 3.13 -0.01 16.40
CA GLY A 45 3.14 -0.33 17.82
C GLY A 45 2.00 0.28 18.63
N TYR A 46 0.91 0.67 17.96
CA TYR A 46 -0.31 1.18 18.60
C TYR A 46 -1.31 0.08 18.94
N ALA A 47 -1.14 -1.10 18.36
CA ALA A 47 -2.04 -2.22 18.55
C ALA A 47 -1.32 -3.58 18.51
N THR A 48 -2.00 -4.62 18.96
CA THR A 48 -1.62 -6.02 18.74
C THR A 48 -2.64 -6.73 17.88
N GLU A 49 -2.19 -7.75 17.15
CA GLU A 49 -3.07 -8.61 16.35
C GLU A 49 -4.23 -9.18 17.18
N ALA A 50 -5.40 -9.25 16.54
CA ALA A 50 -6.58 -9.89 17.09
C ALA A 50 -7.38 -10.61 15.98
N PRO A 51 -8.24 -11.60 16.31
CA PRO A 51 -8.78 -12.55 15.33
C PRO A 51 -9.59 -11.97 14.15
N ARG A 52 -10.14 -10.76 14.27
CA ARG A 52 -10.82 -10.02 13.20
C ARG A 52 -10.37 -8.56 13.17
N GLY A 53 -9.11 -8.27 13.52
CA GLY A 53 -8.80 -6.91 13.92
C GLY A 53 -7.46 -6.61 14.54
N ALA A 54 -7.44 -5.43 15.15
CA ALA A 54 -6.37 -4.98 16.00
C ALA A 54 -6.92 -4.57 17.38
N ARG A 55 -6.19 -4.91 18.44
CA ARG A 55 -6.49 -4.46 19.81
C ARG A 55 -5.59 -3.31 20.18
N LEU A 56 -6.17 -2.14 20.44
CA LEU A 56 -5.43 -0.94 20.78
C LEU A 56 -4.69 -1.09 22.11
N LEU A 57 -3.47 -0.57 22.17
CA LEU A 57 -2.67 -0.51 23.37
C LEU A 57 -2.98 0.79 24.15
N PRO A 58 -3.14 0.73 25.49
CA PRO A 58 -3.28 1.93 26.32
C PRO A 58 -2.08 2.88 26.22
N SER A 59 -0.89 2.35 25.92
CA SER A 59 0.31 3.11 25.60
C SER A 59 0.99 2.48 24.39
N PRO A 60 1.16 3.24 23.29
CA PRO A 60 1.89 2.79 22.12
C PRO A 60 3.34 2.47 22.46
N VAL A 61 3.89 1.44 21.83
CA VAL A 61 5.31 1.05 21.93
C VAL A 61 5.91 1.14 20.53
N PRO A 62 6.52 2.28 20.14
CA PRO A 62 7.04 2.47 18.79
C PRO A 62 8.07 1.39 18.42
N PRO A 63 8.05 0.87 17.18
CA PRO A 63 9.06 -0.07 16.72
C PRO A 63 10.42 0.62 16.56
N ASN A 64 11.49 -0.17 16.57
CA ASN A 64 12.84 0.33 16.25
C ASN A 64 12.92 0.83 14.80
N VAL A 65 12.17 0.20 13.89
CA VAL A 65 12.06 0.59 12.49
C VAL A 65 10.61 0.91 12.19
N LEU A 66 10.37 2.17 11.83
CA LEU A 66 9.05 2.60 11.41
C LEU A 66 8.69 2.03 10.03
N PRO A 67 7.39 1.81 9.75
CA PRO A 67 6.91 1.40 8.45
C PRO A 67 7.39 2.28 7.30
N ARG A 68 7.48 1.66 6.13
CA ARG A 68 7.77 2.35 4.88
C ARG A 68 6.68 3.40 4.63
N ARG A 69 7.11 4.64 4.34
CA ARG A 69 6.21 5.79 4.20
C ARG A 69 5.18 5.56 3.10
N ASP A 70 5.62 5.08 1.95
CA ASP A 70 4.76 4.95 0.78
C ASP A 70 3.66 3.92 1.01
N ASP A 71 3.96 2.84 1.74
CA ASP A 71 2.97 1.82 2.09
C ASP A 71 1.90 2.41 3.03
N ALA A 72 2.33 3.11 4.09
CA ALA A 72 1.39 3.79 4.98
C ALA A 72 0.54 4.83 4.22
N CYS A 73 1.13 5.54 3.25
CA CYS A 73 0.39 6.48 2.41
C CYS A 73 -0.67 5.79 1.55
N CYS A 74 -0.38 4.60 1.00
CA CYS A 74 -1.37 3.81 0.27
C CYS A 74 -2.57 3.49 1.18
N VAL A 75 -2.31 3.03 2.40
CA VAL A 75 -3.37 2.71 3.37
C VAL A 75 -4.20 3.95 3.75
N ILE A 76 -3.56 5.11 3.98
CA ILE A 76 -4.27 6.36 4.27
C ILE A 76 -5.23 6.73 3.13
N LEU A 77 -4.78 6.61 1.87
CA LEU A 77 -5.64 6.92 0.72
C LEU A 77 -6.81 5.94 0.62
N SER A 78 -6.57 4.63 0.80
CA SER A 78 -7.65 3.63 0.78
C SER A 78 -8.69 3.87 1.86
N VAL A 79 -8.26 4.19 3.09
CA VAL A 79 -9.18 4.50 4.20
C VAL A 79 -9.94 5.81 3.93
N ALA A 80 -9.26 6.86 3.47
CA ALA A 80 -9.90 8.14 3.17
C ALA A 80 -10.94 8.01 2.05
N GLU A 81 -10.63 7.25 0.99
CA GLU A 81 -11.55 6.99 -0.11
C GLU A 81 -12.76 6.18 0.38
N GLN A 82 -12.52 5.12 1.15
CA GLN A 82 -13.59 4.27 1.68
C GLN A 82 -14.57 5.05 2.57
N LEU A 83 -14.08 6.05 3.30
CA LEU A 83 -14.90 6.94 4.13
C LEU A 83 -15.52 8.11 3.34
N CYS A 84 -15.32 8.18 2.03
CA CYS A 84 -15.71 9.31 1.17
C CYS A 84 -15.13 10.66 1.64
N ARG A 85 -13.95 10.64 2.29
CA ARG A 85 -13.23 11.83 2.77
C ARG A 85 -12.29 12.40 1.73
N ILE A 86 -12.02 11.65 0.68
CA ILE A 86 -11.42 12.11 -0.57
C ILE A 86 -12.15 11.37 -1.70
N GLN A 87 -12.35 12.05 -2.82
CA GLN A 87 -12.86 11.43 -4.02
C GLN A 87 -11.70 11.21 -4.98
N LEU A 88 -11.41 9.94 -5.31
CA LEU A 88 -10.41 9.58 -6.31
C LEU A 88 -11.09 9.32 -7.65
N ARG A 89 -10.36 9.59 -8.72
CA ARG A 89 -10.85 9.38 -10.08
C ARG A 89 -11.13 7.91 -10.32
N HIS A 90 -12.36 7.62 -10.73
CA HIS A 90 -12.72 6.30 -11.23
C HIS A 90 -12.18 6.11 -12.64
N ARG A 91 -11.70 4.90 -12.97
CA ARG A 91 -11.13 4.54 -14.29
C ARG A 91 -11.98 4.88 -15.51
N ARG A 92 -13.30 4.94 -15.36
CA ARG A 92 -14.25 5.29 -16.44
C ARG A 92 -14.59 6.78 -16.50
N SER A 93 -14.13 7.57 -15.54
CA SER A 93 -14.41 8.99 -15.43
C SER A 93 -13.28 9.81 -16.05
N GLY A 94 -13.63 10.88 -16.76
CA GLY A 94 -12.65 11.87 -17.19
C GLY A 94 -12.11 12.67 -16.00
N PRO A 95 -11.02 13.43 -16.18
CA PRO A 95 -10.58 14.39 -15.16
C PRO A 95 -11.70 15.39 -14.88
N ASP A 96 -12.05 15.57 -13.60
CA ASP A 96 -12.99 16.59 -13.15
C ASP A 96 -12.40 17.40 -11.99
N GLU A 97 -12.99 18.56 -11.70
CA GLU A 97 -12.54 19.43 -10.61
C GLU A 97 -12.94 18.91 -9.21
N LYS A 98 -13.65 17.79 -9.13
CA LYS A 98 -14.22 17.24 -7.88
C LYS A 98 -13.45 16.05 -7.35
N THR A 99 -12.32 15.69 -7.96
CA THR A 99 -11.48 14.55 -7.60
C THR A 99 -10.09 15.00 -7.15
N GLY A 100 -9.33 14.07 -6.58
CA GLY A 100 -7.98 14.33 -6.08
C GLY A 100 -7.97 15.16 -4.80
N PRO A 101 -6.86 15.88 -4.49
CA PRO A 101 -6.65 16.49 -3.18
C PRO A 101 -7.62 17.61 -2.86
N GLY A 102 -8.12 18.32 -3.87
CA GLY A 102 -9.09 19.40 -3.69
C GLY A 102 -10.44 18.92 -3.17
N SER A 103 -10.74 17.62 -3.29
CA SER A 103 -11.94 16.98 -2.75
C SER A 103 -11.78 16.50 -1.32
N ALA A 104 -10.55 16.50 -0.78
CA ALA A 104 -10.28 15.96 0.53
C ALA A 104 -10.90 16.84 1.63
N ASP A 105 -11.49 16.21 2.64
CA ASP A 105 -11.94 16.91 3.84
C ASP A 105 -10.76 17.59 4.57
N PRO A 106 -11.01 18.52 5.51
CA PRO A 106 -9.93 19.26 6.16
C PRO A 106 -8.93 18.38 6.94
N GLU A 107 -9.40 17.32 7.60
CA GLU A 107 -8.56 16.42 8.38
C GLU A 107 -7.61 15.62 7.48
N THR A 108 -8.18 15.01 6.43
CA THR A 108 -7.47 14.27 5.41
C THR A 108 -6.48 15.17 4.68
N SER A 109 -6.90 16.38 4.31
CA SER A 109 -6.04 17.38 3.66
C SER A 109 -4.79 17.70 4.48
N VAL A 110 -4.95 17.90 5.79
CA VAL A 110 -3.82 18.17 6.70
C VAL A 110 -2.87 16.98 6.75
N LEU A 111 -3.40 15.76 6.85
CA LEU A 111 -2.58 14.56 6.88
C LEU A 111 -1.83 14.33 5.56
N LEU A 112 -2.51 14.47 4.41
CA LEU A 112 -1.89 14.33 3.09
C LEU A 112 -0.74 15.35 2.89
N ASN A 113 -0.92 16.58 3.38
CA ASN A 113 0.13 17.59 3.33
C ASN A 113 1.29 17.27 4.29
N LEU A 114 1.01 16.77 5.49
CA LEU A 114 2.04 16.33 6.45
C LEU A 114 2.85 15.13 5.92
N LEU A 115 2.18 14.23 5.22
CA LEU A 115 2.83 13.12 4.53
C LEU A 115 3.63 13.60 3.34
N GLY A 116 3.39 14.82 2.83
CA GLY A 116 4.03 15.36 1.64
C GLY A 116 3.47 14.78 0.35
N LEU A 117 2.25 14.24 0.38
CA LEU A 117 1.54 13.79 -0.82
C LEU A 117 0.92 14.99 -1.55
N THR A 118 0.52 16.01 -0.81
CA THR A 118 -0.12 17.21 -1.36
C THR A 118 0.64 18.46 -0.98
N SER A 119 0.55 19.48 -1.83
CA SER A 119 0.99 20.83 -1.52
C SER A 119 0.07 21.81 -2.22
N ARG A 120 -0.45 22.81 -1.51
CA ARG A 120 -1.38 23.82 -2.06
C ARG A 120 -2.58 23.21 -2.80
N GLY A 121 -3.10 22.09 -2.30
CA GLY A 121 -4.28 21.41 -2.88
C GLY A 121 -4.03 20.61 -4.15
N VAL A 122 -2.77 20.35 -4.53
CA VAL A 122 -2.41 19.50 -5.67
C VAL A 122 -1.52 18.33 -5.24
N TRP A 123 -1.55 17.24 -6.03
CA TRP A 123 -0.64 16.11 -5.85
C TRP A 123 0.81 16.57 -6.10
N THR A 124 1.74 16.09 -5.30
CA THR A 124 3.18 16.32 -5.48
C THR A 124 3.81 15.18 -6.29
N ASP A 125 5.03 15.38 -6.79
CA ASP A 125 5.80 14.30 -7.43
C ASP A 125 6.03 13.11 -6.49
N ALA A 126 6.15 13.36 -5.18
CA ALA A 126 6.28 12.32 -4.16
C ALA A 126 5.00 11.48 -3.99
N ALA A 127 3.84 11.97 -4.44
CA ALA A 127 2.59 11.19 -4.43
C ALA A 127 2.49 10.24 -5.62
N THR A 128 3.19 10.49 -6.73
CA THR A 128 3.06 9.71 -7.97
C THR A 128 3.22 8.21 -7.75
N ARG A 129 4.24 7.79 -6.99
CA ARG A 129 4.47 6.36 -6.70
C ARG A 129 3.40 5.75 -5.81
N VAL A 130 2.82 6.53 -4.90
CA VAL A 130 1.70 6.09 -4.06
C VAL A 130 0.44 5.97 -4.92
N LEU A 131 0.17 6.96 -5.77
CA LEU A 131 -1.02 7.00 -6.63
C LEU A 131 -1.01 5.90 -7.68
N TRP A 132 0.14 5.55 -8.27
CA TRP A 132 0.22 4.36 -9.13
C TRP A 132 -0.23 3.06 -8.45
N ARG A 133 -0.15 2.99 -7.11
CA ARG A 133 -0.46 1.81 -6.29
C ARG A 133 -1.86 1.82 -5.68
N THR A 134 -2.58 2.94 -5.72
CA THR A 134 -3.92 3.04 -5.11
C THR A 134 -4.96 3.66 -6.03
N ALA A 135 -4.59 4.70 -6.76
CA ALA A 135 -5.46 5.42 -7.67
C ALA A 135 -4.68 5.76 -8.95
N PRO A 136 -4.34 4.75 -9.78
CA PRO A 136 -3.49 4.95 -10.95
C PRO A 136 -4.12 5.89 -11.98
N ASP A 137 -5.43 6.09 -11.92
CA ASP A 137 -6.13 7.04 -12.78
C ASP A 137 -5.87 8.51 -12.39
N GLU A 138 -5.31 8.77 -11.19
CA GLU A 138 -4.96 10.11 -10.71
C GLU A 138 -3.68 10.71 -11.31
N VAL A 139 -2.84 9.87 -11.92
CA VAL A 139 -1.55 10.29 -12.46
C VAL A 139 -1.28 9.57 -13.78
N PRO A 140 -0.48 10.15 -14.69
CA PRO A 140 -0.01 9.40 -15.86
C PRO A 140 0.70 8.11 -15.42
N PRO A 141 0.53 6.98 -16.12
CA PRO A 141 1.25 5.76 -15.81
C PRO A 141 2.77 5.97 -15.97
N PRO A 142 3.61 5.11 -15.37
CA PRO A 142 5.04 5.13 -15.66
C PRO A 142 5.29 4.99 -17.16
N GLY A 143 6.36 5.64 -17.66
CA GLY A 143 6.77 5.51 -19.06
C GLY A 143 7.12 4.06 -19.41
N GLU A 144 6.92 3.65 -20.67
CA GLU A 144 7.13 2.26 -21.09
C GLU A 144 8.58 1.78 -20.85
N GLU A 145 9.56 2.64 -21.11
CA GLU A 145 10.98 2.35 -20.86
C GLU A 145 11.27 2.16 -19.36
N GLU A 146 10.76 3.05 -18.51
CA GLU A 146 10.92 2.97 -17.06
C GLU A 146 10.25 1.70 -16.51
N PHE A 147 9.05 1.38 -17.02
CA PHE A 147 8.33 0.16 -16.66
C PHE A 147 9.08 -1.10 -17.07
N ALA A 148 9.57 -1.16 -18.31
CA ALA A 148 10.37 -2.29 -18.77
C ALA A 148 11.62 -2.50 -17.91
N ALA A 149 12.34 -1.41 -17.61
CA ALA A 149 13.52 -1.45 -16.74
C ALA A 149 13.20 -1.96 -15.33
N GLN A 150 12.05 -1.57 -14.76
CA GLN A 150 11.62 -2.10 -13.45
C GLN A 150 11.29 -3.59 -13.49
N VAL A 151 10.68 -4.08 -14.57
CA VAL A 151 10.43 -5.52 -14.75
C VAL A 151 11.74 -6.30 -14.89
N ASP A 152 12.69 -5.81 -15.70
CA ASP A 152 14.00 -6.46 -15.87
C ASP A 152 14.78 -6.51 -14.56
N ARG A 153 14.73 -5.43 -13.79
CA ARG A 153 15.29 -5.38 -12.45
C ARG A 153 14.65 -6.43 -11.53
N ALA A 154 13.32 -6.51 -11.52
CA ALA A 154 12.59 -7.46 -10.69
C ALA A 154 12.90 -8.93 -11.05
N ILE A 155 13.23 -9.23 -12.31
CA ILE A 155 13.68 -10.57 -12.74
C ILE A 155 15.11 -10.83 -12.28
N THR A 156 16.00 -9.88 -12.53
CA THR A 156 17.45 -10.00 -12.33
C THR A 156 17.80 -10.08 -10.84
N GLU A 157 17.15 -9.26 -10.03
CA GLU A 157 17.41 -9.14 -8.59
C GLU A 157 16.47 -10.02 -7.75
N MET A 158 15.73 -10.94 -8.37
CA MET A 158 14.80 -11.83 -7.66
C MET A 158 15.56 -12.72 -6.66
N PRO A 159 15.27 -12.60 -5.35
CA PRO A 159 15.84 -13.49 -4.34
C PRO A 159 15.48 -14.95 -4.56
N ASP A 160 16.38 -15.86 -4.17
CA ASP A 160 16.19 -17.31 -4.38
C ASP A 160 14.96 -17.84 -3.63
N ASP A 161 14.70 -17.37 -2.42
CA ASP A 161 13.51 -17.76 -1.64
C ASP A 161 12.20 -17.33 -2.31
N ILE A 162 12.18 -16.15 -2.93
CA ILE A 162 11.05 -15.67 -3.73
C ILE A 162 10.90 -16.52 -5.00
N ARG A 163 12.01 -16.83 -5.67
CA ARG A 163 12.02 -17.68 -6.88
C ARG A 163 11.48 -19.07 -6.57
N ASP A 164 11.95 -19.70 -5.50
CA ASP A 164 11.52 -21.01 -5.05
C ASP A 164 10.02 -20.99 -4.70
N ARG A 165 9.55 -19.96 -4.00
CA ARG A 165 8.13 -19.80 -3.67
C ARG A 165 7.25 -19.67 -4.92
N ILE A 166 7.69 -18.92 -5.93
CA ILE A 166 7.01 -18.83 -7.23
C ILE A 166 6.94 -20.20 -7.89
N GLN A 167 8.05 -20.95 -7.93
CA GLN A 167 8.09 -22.29 -8.52
C GLN A 167 7.15 -23.26 -7.80
N SER A 168 7.12 -23.25 -6.46
CA SER A 168 6.19 -24.04 -5.66
C SER A 168 4.73 -23.71 -6.00
N ILE A 169 4.36 -22.44 -6.13
CA ILE A 169 2.99 -22.05 -6.52
C ILE A 169 2.60 -22.66 -7.87
N TYR A 170 3.51 -22.67 -8.85
CA TYR A 170 3.24 -23.26 -10.16
C TYR A 170 3.19 -24.79 -10.14
N ALA A 171 3.99 -25.43 -9.29
CA ALA A 171 3.99 -26.88 -9.12
C ALA A 171 2.70 -27.37 -8.43
N GLU A 172 2.26 -26.65 -7.39
CA GLU A 172 1.15 -27.07 -6.51
C GLU A 172 -0.23 -26.69 -7.04
N HIS A 173 -0.34 -25.61 -7.81
CA HIS A 173 -1.61 -25.11 -8.30
C HIS A 173 -1.62 -25.10 -9.82
N GLN A 174 -2.67 -25.62 -10.46
CA GLN A 174 -2.82 -25.58 -11.92
C GLN A 174 -3.70 -24.43 -12.40
N GLU A 175 -4.64 -23.97 -11.57
CA GLU A 175 -5.60 -22.92 -11.91
C GLU A 175 -4.92 -21.54 -12.01
N PRO A 176 -4.95 -20.87 -13.18
CA PRO A 176 -4.31 -19.56 -13.35
C PRO A 176 -4.80 -18.49 -12.38
N MET A 177 -6.08 -18.53 -12.02
CA MET A 177 -6.67 -17.60 -11.07
C MET A 177 -6.04 -17.75 -9.68
N VAL A 178 -5.87 -18.98 -9.21
CA VAL A 178 -5.25 -19.29 -7.91
C VAL A 178 -3.77 -18.89 -7.92
N ARG A 179 -3.04 -19.22 -8.99
CA ARG A 179 -1.64 -18.80 -9.15
C ARG A 179 -1.50 -17.29 -9.08
N ASN A 180 -2.29 -16.55 -9.87
CA ASN A 180 -2.23 -15.08 -9.89
C ASN A 180 -2.50 -14.50 -8.51
N GLN A 181 -3.50 -15.01 -7.78
CA GLN A 181 -3.80 -14.55 -6.43
C GLN A 181 -2.64 -14.80 -5.46
N LEU A 182 -2.02 -15.99 -5.47
CA LEU A 182 -0.89 -16.31 -4.60
C LEU A 182 0.36 -15.50 -4.94
N LEU A 183 0.61 -15.25 -6.23
CA LEU A 183 1.70 -14.40 -6.67
C LEU A 183 1.45 -12.94 -6.30
N ASP A 184 0.21 -12.44 -6.38
CA ASP A 184 -0.15 -11.09 -5.95
C ASP A 184 0.28 -10.84 -4.50
N TRP A 185 0.05 -11.80 -3.59
CA TRP A 185 0.51 -11.72 -2.18
C TRP A 185 2.03 -11.57 -2.04
N ILE A 186 2.81 -12.27 -2.86
CA ILE A 186 4.27 -12.14 -2.87
C ILE A 186 4.67 -10.70 -3.23
N PHE A 187 4.00 -10.11 -4.23
CA PHE A 187 4.33 -8.76 -4.70
C PHE A 187 3.81 -7.66 -3.75
N TYR A 188 2.64 -7.83 -3.12
CA TYR A 188 2.08 -6.87 -2.17
C TYR A 188 3.01 -6.62 -0.98
N GLY A 189 3.63 -7.67 -0.43
CA GLY A 189 4.58 -7.54 0.67
C GLY A 189 6.03 -7.29 0.21
N GLY A 190 6.43 -7.86 -0.93
CA GLY A 190 7.84 -8.04 -1.27
C GLY A 190 8.43 -7.07 -2.28
N TRP A 191 7.65 -6.29 -3.04
CA TRP A 191 8.18 -5.53 -4.18
C TRP A 191 7.74 -4.06 -4.20
N ARG A 192 8.66 -3.12 -4.51
CA ARG A 192 8.37 -1.67 -4.62
C ARG A 192 9.03 -1.02 -5.83
N TRP A 193 8.34 -0.04 -6.41
CA TRP A 193 8.87 0.74 -7.53
C TRP A 193 10.13 1.51 -7.15
N GLY A 194 11.20 1.30 -7.92
CA GLY A 194 12.50 1.94 -7.72
C GLY A 194 13.44 1.18 -6.78
N ASP A 195 12.89 0.42 -5.83
CA ASP A 195 13.68 -0.40 -4.88
C ASP A 195 13.80 -1.86 -5.32
N GLY A 196 12.85 -2.37 -6.10
CA GLY A 196 12.78 -3.79 -6.44
C GLY A 196 12.25 -4.63 -5.29
N TRP A 197 12.87 -5.80 -5.07
CA TRP A 197 12.53 -6.67 -3.95
C TRP A 197 13.00 -6.05 -2.63
N VAL A 198 12.08 -5.83 -1.70
CA VAL A 198 12.37 -5.24 -0.39
C VAL A 198 12.93 -6.32 0.53
N THR A 199 14.25 -6.48 0.50
CA THR A 199 14.97 -7.51 1.28
C THR A 199 15.55 -6.99 2.60
N ASP A 200 15.49 -5.68 2.85
CA ASP A 200 15.94 -5.06 4.08
C ASP A 200 14.95 -4.02 4.62
N GLU A 201 15.25 -3.49 5.80
CA GLU A 201 14.44 -2.47 6.48
C GLU A 201 14.99 -1.04 6.31
N ALA A 202 15.96 -0.81 5.42
CA ALA A 202 16.61 0.51 5.26
C ALA A 202 15.62 1.59 4.78
N GLY A 203 14.61 1.20 4.00
CA GLY A 203 13.50 2.06 3.57
C GLY A 203 12.37 2.21 4.61
N GLY A 204 12.45 1.48 5.71
CA GLY A 204 11.37 1.21 6.67
C GLY A 204 10.78 -0.19 6.46
N ARG A 205 10.14 -0.71 7.50
CA ARG A 205 9.51 -2.04 7.47
C ARG A 205 8.41 -2.08 6.38
N PRO A 206 8.42 -3.05 5.45
CA PRO A 206 7.37 -3.15 4.44
C PRO A 206 6.02 -3.49 5.10
N LEU A 207 4.94 -2.94 4.54
CA LEU A 207 3.58 -3.35 4.86
C LEU A 207 2.95 -4.02 3.65
N GLU A 208 2.04 -4.95 3.84
CA GLU A 208 1.30 -5.51 2.71
C GLU A 208 0.28 -4.48 2.22
N VAL A 209 0.42 -4.05 0.97
CA VAL A 209 -0.55 -3.16 0.32
C VAL A 209 -1.39 -3.99 -0.63
N PHE A 210 -2.59 -4.33 -0.18
CA PHE A 210 -3.49 -5.22 -0.92
C PHE A 210 -4.03 -4.52 -2.16
N HIS A 211 -4.29 -5.32 -3.19
CA HIS A 211 -4.84 -4.85 -4.47
C HIS A 211 -4.01 -3.76 -5.15
N ASP A 212 -2.69 -3.72 -4.90
CA ASP A 212 -1.76 -2.80 -5.54
C ASP A 212 -1.70 -3.06 -7.07
N PRO A 213 -2.31 -2.18 -7.90
CA PRO A 213 -2.39 -2.39 -9.33
C PRO A 213 -1.03 -2.23 -10.02
N LEU A 214 -0.08 -1.48 -9.44
CA LEU A 214 1.27 -1.38 -9.98
C LEU A 214 2.01 -2.70 -9.77
N ALA A 215 1.95 -3.24 -8.55
CA ALA A 215 2.55 -4.53 -8.22
C ALA A 215 1.96 -5.67 -9.07
N GLN A 216 0.63 -5.69 -9.27
CA GLN A 216 -0.05 -6.63 -10.17
C GLN A 216 0.43 -6.53 -11.63
N ARG A 217 0.61 -5.30 -12.14
CA ARG A 217 1.12 -5.07 -13.50
C ARG A 217 2.54 -5.58 -13.67
N VAL A 218 3.41 -5.30 -12.70
CA VAL A 218 4.81 -5.76 -12.73
C VAL A 218 4.87 -7.27 -12.62
N ARG A 219 4.10 -7.89 -11.71
CA ARG A 219 3.96 -9.35 -11.61
C ARG A 219 3.53 -9.97 -12.93
N ALA A 220 2.48 -9.44 -13.57
CA ALA A 220 1.98 -9.97 -14.83
C ALA A 220 3.04 -9.92 -15.94
N ALA A 221 3.73 -8.78 -16.08
CA ALA A 221 4.80 -8.61 -17.07
C ALA A 221 6.01 -9.50 -16.78
N LEU A 222 6.37 -9.64 -15.50
CA LEU A 222 7.46 -10.51 -15.07
C LEU A 222 7.15 -11.97 -15.40
N MET A 223 5.95 -12.45 -15.06
CA MET A 223 5.53 -13.83 -15.33
C MET A 223 5.43 -14.13 -16.82
N ALA A 224 5.01 -13.17 -17.65
CA ALA A 224 5.06 -13.33 -19.10
C ALA A 224 6.50 -13.59 -19.58
N ARG A 225 7.48 -12.81 -19.11
CA ARG A 225 8.89 -12.99 -19.50
C ARG A 225 9.53 -14.28 -18.96
N VAL A 226 9.19 -14.67 -17.73
CA VAL A 226 9.79 -15.85 -17.08
C VAL A 226 9.19 -17.16 -17.59
N MET A 227 7.91 -17.18 -17.96
CA MET A 227 7.22 -18.39 -18.43
C MET A 227 7.29 -18.59 -19.95
N GLU A 228 7.62 -17.54 -20.72
CA GLU A 228 7.90 -17.63 -22.16
C GLU A 228 9.37 -17.97 -22.47
N ALA A 229 10.26 -17.91 -21.48
CA ALA A 229 11.68 -18.25 -21.58
C ALA A 229 11.96 -19.73 -21.29
#